data_AF-X8JQB3-F1
#
_entry.id   AF-X8JQB3-F1
#
_cell.length_a   1.000
_cell.length_b   1.000
_cell.length_c   1.000
_cell.angle_alpha   90.00
_cell.angle_beta   90.00
_cell.angle_gamma   90.00
#
_symmetry.space_group_name_H-M   'P 1'
#
loop_
_entity.id
_entity.type
_entity.pdbx_description
1 polymer ?
#
loop_
_entity_poly.entity_id
_entity_poly.type
_entity_poly.pdbx_seq_one_letter_code
_entity_poly.pdbx_strand_id
1 'polypeptide(L)'
;MVQDNTIVDDVTIYTDSQAAITCVNDQVGGASRELLKATKRAIRKAERGSGGTIIHLKWCPGHAGIPGNEAADEEASLAASGRLHPPHLIPPFLSDYHPATNPSKRKQLEKAANRRLANAHWASTTAGSKHASRFPGLSPRHFLAHSRELTRSQATLLYRLMTGHVQLRQHLHRLQLVDSPRCEHCSREYETVSHFLLRCPRYATERHEHLTTRGPDFLRLSFLFHAPDALRPLFDFIKATGRFPDLVR
;
A
#
# COMPACT_ATOMS: atom_id res chain seq x y z
N MET A 1 15.83 -51.45 1.34
CA MET A 1 16.30 -51.06 0.00
C MET A 1 17.60 -50.33 0.20
N VAL A 2 18.70 -50.91 -0.28
CA VAL A 2 20.04 -50.32 -0.19
C VAL A 2 20.00 -49.02 -0.99
N GLN A 3 20.27 -47.88 -0.35
CA GLN A 3 20.56 -46.65 -1.09
C GLN A 3 21.84 -46.94 -1.87
N ASP A 4 21.73 -47.14 -3.18
CA ASP A 4 22.90 -47.11 -4.05
C ASP A 4 23.62 -45.80 -3.78
N ASN A 5 24.90 -45.89 -3.44
CA ASN A 5 25.78 -44.73 -3.31
C ASN A 5 26.00 -44.14 -4.71
N THR A 6 25.01 -43.42 -5.22
CA THR A 6 25.12 -42.67 -6.46
C THR A 6 26.10 -41.53 -6.20
N ILE A 7 27.22 -41.54 -6.91
CA ILE A 7 28.14 -40.40 -6.93
C ILE A 7 27.39 -39.26 -7.65
N VAL A 8 27.28 -38.12 -6.97
CA VAL A 8 26.66 -36.92 -7.52
C VAL A 8 27.79 -35.96 -7.92
N ASP A 9 28.01 -35.81 -9.22
CA ASP A 9 29.08 -34.99 -9.79
C ASP A 9 28.74 -33.48 -9.72
N ASP A 10 27.48 -33.12 -9.96
CA ASP A 10 27.00 -31.74 -9.87
C ASP A 10 25.58 -31.61 -9.31
N VAL A 11 25.29 -30.46 -8.70
CA VAL A 11 23.98 -30.10 -8.14
C VAL A 11 23.65 -28.67 -8.55
N THR A 12 22.49 -28.47 -9.17
CA THR A 12 21.94 -27.13 -9.41
C THR A 12 20.78 -26.84 -8.45
N ILE A 13 20.89 -25.78 -7.67
CA ILE A 13 19.86 -25.28 -6.76
C ILE A 13 19.25 -24.02 -7.38
N TYR A 14 17.93 -24.03 -7.58
CA TYR A 14 17.17 -22.88 -8.05
C TYR A 14 16.58 -22.11 -6.86
N THR A 15 16.62 -20.79 -6.92
CA THR A 15 16.00 -19.90 -5.92
C THR A 15 15.49 -18.62 -6.57
N ASP A 16 14.38 -18.10 -6.07
CA ASP A 16 13.85 -16.79 -6.46
C ASP A 16 14.53 -15.60 -5.76
N SER A 17 15.39 -15.88 -4.78
CA SER A 17 16.10 -14.86 -4.02
C SER A 17 17.45 -14.51 -4.64
N GLN A 18 17.44 -13.51 -5.53
CA GLN A 18 18.69 -12.92 -6.04
C GLN A 18 19.61 -12.46 -4.90
N ALA A 19 19.02 -11.90 -3.83
CA ALA A 19 19.76 -11.48 -2.65
C ALA A 19 20.49 -12.63 -1.95
N ALA A 20 19.90 -13.83 -1.87
CA ALA A 20 20.55 -15.00 -1.29
C ALA A 20 21.74 -15.45 -2.14
N ILE A 21 21.60 -15.49 -3.47
CA ILE A 21 22.69 -15.82 -4.40
C ILE A 21 23.84 -14.83 -4.22
N THR A 22 23.54 -13.53 -4.24
CA THR A 22 24.54 -12.48 -4.02
C THR A 22 25.22 -12.61 -2.66
N CYS A 23 24.49 -12.87 -1.57
CA CYS A 23 25.11 -13.04 -0.24
C CYS A 23 26.03 -14.26 -0.16
N VAL A 24 25.67 -15.35 -0.83
CA VAL A 24 26.52 -16.56 -0.87
C VAL A 24 27.79 -16.29 -1.69
N ASN A 25 27.66 -15.64 -2.84
CA ASN A 25 28.80 -15.37 -3.72
C ASN A 25 29.72 -14.26 -3.17
N ASP A 26 29.14 -13.17 -2.67
CA ASP A 26 29.83 -11.96 -2.24
C ASP A 26 29.67 -11.73 -0.73
N GLN A 27 30.70 -11.25 -0.02
CA GLN A 27 30.62 -10.94 1.42
C GLN A 27 29.82 -9.65 1.69
N VAL A 28 28.56 -9.59 1.25
CA VAL A 28 27.72 -8.39 1.34
C VAL A 28 27.04 -8.31 2.71
N GLY A 29 26.99 -7.09 3.27
CA GLY A 29 26.24 -6.81 4.50
C GLY A 29 24.74 -6.94 4.30
N GLY A 30 24.04 -7.58 5.25
CA GLY A 30 22.58 -7.71 5.25
C GLY A 30 22.07 -9.11 5.63
N ALA A 31 22.85 -10.17 5.40
CA ALA A 31 22.52 -11.52 5.85
C ALA A 31 23.01 -11.79 7.28
N SER A 32 22.37 -12.74 7.96
CA SER A 32 22.90 -13.27 9.23
C SER A 32 24.28 -13.87 8.98
N ARG A 33 25.32 -13.32 9.64
CA ARG A 33 26.72 -13.80 9.51
C ARG A 33 26.83 -15.29 9.85
N GLU A 34 26.03 -15.77 10.78
CA GLU A 34 26.01 -17.17 11.21
C GLU A 34 25.44 -18.08 10.13
N LEU A 35 24.27 -17.73 9.58
CA LEU A 35 23.67 -18.48 8.46
C LEU A 35 24.60 -18.50 7.26
N LEU A 36 25.17 -17.36 6.90
CA LEU A 36 26.07 -17.29 5.74
C LEU A 36 27.31 -18.16 5.93
N LYS A 37 27.88 -18.16 7.14
CA LYS A 37 29.01 -19.02 7.50
C LYS A 37 28.63 -20.50 7.46
N ALA A 38 27.44 -20.86 7.92
CA ALA A 38 26.95 -22.24 7.88
C ALA A 38 26.69 -22.71 6.45
N THR A 39 26.01 -21.91 5.61
CA THR A 39 25.78 -22.21 4.19
C THR A 39 27.10 -22.38 3.43
N LYS A 40 28.06 -21.47 3.61
CA LYS A 40 29.39 -21.60 2.98
C LYS A 40 30.14 -22.84 3.45
N ARG A 41 30.00 -23.26 4.71
CA ARG A 41 30.59 -24.50 5.23
C ARG A 41 29.95 -25.74 4.63
N ALA A 42 28.63 -25.74 4.46
CA ALA A 42 27.90 -26.83 3.82
C ALA A 42 28.33 -27.00 2.36
N ILE A 43 28.41 -25.90 1.59
CA ILE A 43 28.89 -25.90 0.20
C ILE A 43 30.31 -26.50 0.11
N ARG A 44 31.25 -25.96 0.90
CA ARG A 44 32.64 -26.46 0.93
C ARG A 44 32.78 -27.91 1.39
N LYS A 45 31.80 -28.44 2.15
CA LYS A 45 31.82 -29.84 2.60
C LYS A 45 31.42 -30.76 1.44
N ALA A 46 30.40 -30.37 0.66
CA ALA A 46 29.99 -31.09 -0.54
C ALA A 46 31.09 -31.10 -1.61
N GLU A 47 31.73 -29.95 -1.84
CA GLU A 47 32.84 -29.81 -2.80
C GLU A 47 34.09 -30.64 -2.43
N ARG A 48 34.30 -30.95 -1.14
CA ARG A 48 35.45 -31.72 -0.62
C ARG A 48 35.16 -33.21 -0.40
N GLY A 49 33.94 -33.67 -0.69
CA GLY A 49 33.58 -35.08 -0.58
C GLY A 49 34.38 -35.97 -1.54
N SER A 50 34.32 -37.29 -1.36
CA SER A 50 35.14 -38.29 -2.07
C SER A 50 35.01 -38.31 -3.61
N GLY A 51 34.11 -37.51 -4.21
CA GLY A 51 34.00 -37.28 -5.65
C GLY A 51 33.91 -35.80 -6.06
N GLY A 52 33.93 -34.86 -5.12
CA GLY A 52 33.82 -33.42 -5.37
C GLY A 52 32.55 -32.98 -6.11
N THR A 53 31.48 -32.66 -5.37
CA THR A 53 30.23 -32.20 -5.99
C THR A 53 30.27 -30.70 -6.26
N ILE A 54 30.09 -30.30 -7.52
CA ILE A 54 29.98 -28.88 -7.91
C ILE A 54 28.57 -28.38 -7.60
N ILE A 55 28.45 -27.27 -6.86
CA ILE A 55 27.15 -26.66 -6.54
C ILE A 55 26.94 -25.39 -7.37
N HIS A 56 25.88 -25.38 -8.17
CA HIS A 56 25.43 -24.22 -8.94
C HIS A 56 24.20 -23.59 -8.29
N LEU A 57 24.27 -22.29 -7.95
CA LEU A 57 23.11 -21.51 -7.54
C LEU A 57 22.57 -20.74 -8.76
N LYS A 58 21.30 -20.99 -9.13
CA LYS A 58 20.63 -20.31 -10.25
C LYS A 58 19.39 -19.56 -9.79
N TRP A 59 19.19 -18.39 -10.36
CA TRP A 59 17.96 -17.63 -10.13
C TRP A 59 16.81 -18.17 -10.99
N CYS A 60 15.61 -18.22 -10.43
CA CYS A 60 14.36 -18.40 -11.16
C CYS A 60 13.31 -17.37 -10.70
N PRO A 61 12.33 -16.99 -11.53
CA PRO A 61 11.28 -16.07 -11.11
C PRO A 61 10.33 -16.71 -10.10
N GLY A 62 10.05 -15.99 -9.00
CA GLY A 62 9.00 -16.36 -8.05
C GLY A 62 7.60 -16.09 -8.61
N HIS A 63 6.61 -16.86 -8.14
CA HIS A 63 5.18 -16.76 -8.54
C HIS A 63 4.93 -16.82 -10.06
N ALA A 64 5.75 -17.61 -10.77
CA ALA A 64 5.70 -17.73 -12.23
C ALA A 64 5.17 -19.09 -12.72
N GLY A 65 4.54 -19.91 -11.88
CA GLY A 65 4.06 -21.23 -12.30
C GLY A 65 5.14 -22.31 -12.35
N ILE A 66 6.34 -22.09 -11.78
CA ILE A 66 7.43 -23.07 -11.81
C ILE A 66 7.22 -24.10 -10.69
N PRO A 67 6.88 -25.37 -10.99
CA PRO A 67 6.39 -26.31 -9.97
C PRO A 67 7.35 -26.51 -8.80
N GLY A 68 8.66 -26.61 -9.07
CA GLY A 68 9.67 -26.79 -8.02
C GLY A 68 9.84 -25.56 -7.12
N ASN A 69 9.70 -24.35 -7.67
CA ASN A 69 9.79 -23.12 -6.88
C ASN A 69 8.51 -22.91 -6.04
N GLU A 70 7.35 -23.19 -6.62
CA GLU A 70 6.06 -23.09 -5.92
C GLU A 70 5.95 -24.11 -4.78
N ALA A 71 6.41 -25.34 -4.99
CA ALA A 71 6.49 -26.34 -3.92
C ALA A 71 7.43 -25.91 -2.79
N ALA A 72 8.57 -25.29 -3.11
CA ALA A 72 9.49 -24.76 -2.11
C ALA A 72 8.89 -23.59 -1.32
N ASP A 73 8.17 -22.68 -1.99
CA ASP A 73 7.49 -21.53 -1.37
C ASP A 73 6.31 -21.97 -0.47
N GLU A 74 5.53 -22.97 -0.91
CA GLU A 74 4.47 -23.57 -0.12
C GLU A 74 5.03 -24.20 1.16
N GLU A 75 6.09 -25.00 1.06
CA GLU A 75 6.70 -25.64 2.23
C GLU A 75 7.32 -24.62 3.19
N ALA A 76 7.99 -23.58 2.66
CA ALA A 76 8.51 -22.48 3.47
C ALA A 76 7.38 -21.73 4.21
N SER A 77 6.23 -21.55 3.57
CA SER A 77 5.03 -20.94 4.16
C SER A 77 4.44 -21.81 5.26
N LEU A 78 4.36 -23.13 5.05
CA LEU A 78 3.89 -24.08 6.05
C LEU A 78 4.81 -24.09 7.29
N ALA A 79 6.13 -24.15 7.09
CA ALA A 79 7.10 -24.04 8.19
C ALA A 79 6.95 -22.73 8.95
N ALA A 80 6.80 -21.59 8.25
CA ALA A 80 6.58 -20.29 8.87
C ALA A 80 5.26 -20.19 9.66
N SER A 81 4.25 -20.99 9.28
CA SER A 81 2.97 -21.11 9.99
C SER A 81 3.00 -22.04 11.21
N GLY A 82 4.12 -22.74 11.44
CA GLY A 82 4.33 -23.60 12.61
C GLY A 82 4.35 -25.10 12.31
N ARG A 83 4.41 -25.52 11.03
CA ARG A 83 4.61 -26.93 10.69
C ARG A 83 5.95 -27.42 11.23
N LEU A 84 5.92 -28.55 11.95
CA LEU A 84 7.12 -29.21 12.45
C LEU A 84 7.64 -30.21 11.42
N HIS A 85 8.96 -30.26 11.25
CA HIS A 85 9.64 -31.28 10.47
C HIS A 85 10.42 -32.22 11.38
N PRO A 86 10.57 -33.50 11.01
CA PRO A 86 11.46 -34.42 11.70
C PRO A 86 12.87 -33.84 11.87
N PRO A 87 13.51 -33.97 13.05
CA PRO A 87 14.82 -33.37 13.32
C PRO A 87 15.90 -33.76 12.31
N HIS A 88 15.83 -34.96 11.74
CA HIS A 88 16.80 -35.45 10.75
C HIS A 88 16.71 -34.74 9.38
N LEU A 89 15.60 -34.05 9.09
CA LEU A 89 15.44 -33.23 7.88
C LEU A 89 15.90 -31.79 8.08
N ILE A 90 16.16 -31.38 9.31
CA ILE A 90 16.59 -30.03 9.65
C ILE A 90 18.12 -30.05 9.83
N PRO A 91 18.88 -29.29 9.04
CA PRO A 91 20.32 -29.16 9.25
C PRO A 91 20.63 -28.74 10.69
N PRO A 92 21.59 -29.38 11.39
CA PRO A 92 21.85 -29.09 12.81
C PRO A 92 22.16 -27.62 13.12
N PHE A 93 22.77 -26.89 12.17
CA PHE A 93 23.06 -25.47 12.33
C PHE A 93 21.80 -24.58 12.34
N LEU A 94 20.65 -25.09 11.89
CA LEU A 94 19.35 -24.42 11.97
C LEU A 94 18.59 -24.78 13.26
N SER A 95 18.90 -25.92 13.90
CA SER A 95 18.28 -26.33 15.15
C SER A 95 18.56 -25.34 16.29
N ASP A 96 19.76 -24.75 16.31
CA ASP A 96 20.17 -23.74 17.29
C ASP A 96 20.00 -22.29 16.77
N TYR A 97 19.52 -22.13 15.52
CA TYR A 97 19.37 -20.81 14.91
C TYR A 97 18.07 -20.15 15.33
N HIS A 98 18.17 -19.30 16.35
CA HIS A 98 17.07 -18.48 16.83
C HIS A 98 17.36 -17.01 16.54
N PRO A 99 16.97 -16.47 15.36
CA PRO A 99 17.16 -15.05 15.10
C PRO A 99 16.37 -14.26 16.14
N ALA A 100 17.04 -13.35 16.85
CA ALA A 100 16.46 -12.55 17.94
C ALA A 100 15.17 -11.80 17.54
N THR A 101 14.96 -11.58 16.25
CA THR A 101 13.68 -11.08 15.72
C THR A 101 13.49 -11.57 14.28
N ASN A 102 12.33 -12.17 14.00
CA ASN A 102 11.89 -12.43 12.63
C ASN A 102 11.91 -11.10 11.83
N PRO A 103 12.62 -10.99 10.69
CA PRO A 103 12.69 -9.77 9.87
C PRO A 103 11.32 -9.19 9.52
N SER A 104 10.32 -10.04 9.25
CA SER A 104 8.94 -9.62 9.00
C SER A 104 8.31 -8.99 10.25
N LYS A 105 8.56 -9.55 11.44
CA LYS A 105 8.09 -8.99 12.72
C LYS A 105 8.77 -7.64 12.99
N ARG A 106 10.08 -7.53 12.74
CA ARG A 106 10.81 -6.26 12.84
C ARG A 106 10.23 -5.21 11.89
N LYS A 107 10.02 -5.55 10.62
CA LYS A 107 9.41 -4.67 9.62
C LYS A 107 8.00 -4.22 10.03
N GLN A 108 7.20 -5.12 10.61
CA GLN A 108 5.87 -4.78 11.13
C GLN A 108 5.94 -3.81 12.31
N LEU A 109 6.85 -4.04 13.26
CA LEU A 109 7.08 -3.15 14.41
C LEU A 109 7.55 -1.78 13.96
N GLU A 110 8.53 -1.70 13.04
CA GLU A 110 9.00 -0.45 12.46
C GLU A 110 7.87 0.28 11.72
N LYS A 111 7.06 -0.44 10.92
CA LYS A 111 5.88 0.13 10.25
C LYS A 111 4.86 0.68 11.24
N ALA A 112 4.64 0.00 12.37
CA ALA A 112 3.73 0.45 13.42
C ALA A 112 4.29 1.67 14.16
N ALA A 113 5.58 1.70 14.48
CA ALA A 113 6.25 2.85 15.10
C ALA A 113 6.19 4.08 14.17
N ASN A 114 6.56 3.92 12.90
CA ASN A 114 6.47 4.97 11.89
C ASN A 114 5.03 5.46 11.72
N ARG A 115 4.03 4.57 11.80
CA ARG A 115 2.62 4.96 11.76
C ARG A 115 2.24 5.84 12.95
N ARG A 116 2.68 5.50 14.16
CA ARG A 116 2.42 6.29 15.37
C ARG A 116 3.03 7.69 15.25
N LEU A 117 4.29 7.78 14.83
CA LEU A 117 4.97 9.05 14.60
C LEU A 117 4.27 9.90 13.54
N ALA A 118 3.89 9.30 12.41
CA ALA A 118 3.16 10.01 11.35
C ALA A 118 1.79 10.53 11.82
N ASN A 119 1.05 9.76 12.60
CA ASN A 119 -0.24 10.19 13.16
C ASN A 119 -0.07 11.33 14.17
N ALA A 120 0.92 11.23 15.06
CA ALA A 120 1.23 12.29 16.03
C ALA A 120 1.64 13.58 15.33
N HIS A 121 2.53 13.49 14.33
CA HIS A 121 2.94 14.62 13.52
C HIS A 121 1.77 15.25 12.76
N TRP A 122 0.91 14.44 12.14
CA TRP A 122 -0.30 14.93 11.47
C TRP A 122 -1.19 15.72 12.42
N ALA A 123 -1.48 15.16 13.60
CA ALA A 123 -2.31 15.78 14.63
C ALA A 123 -1.73 17.11 15.14
N SER A 124 -0.40 17.24 15.21
CA SER A 124 0.24 18.50 15.62
C SER A 124 0.28 19.57 14.52
N THR A 125 0.01 19.22 13.27
CA THR A 125 0.05 20.20 12.16
C THR A 125 -1.20 21.07 12.12
N THR A 126 -1.04 22.31 11.64
CA THR A 126 -2.16 23.20 11.31
C THR A 126 -3.13 22.57 10.29
N ALA A 127 -2.60 21.80 9.33
CA ALA A 127 -3.40 21.09 8.34
C ALA A 127 -4.26 19.99 8.98
N GLY A 128 -3.69 19.22 9.91
CA GLY A 128 -4.41 18.21 10.69
C GLY A 128 -5.50 18.81 11.56
N SER A 129 -5.21 19.91 12.25
CA SER A 129 -6.21 20.63 13.05
C SER A 129 -7.39 21.14 12.20
N LYS A 130 -7.10 21.74 11.03
CA LYS A 130 -8.13 22.19 10.07
C LYS A 130 -8.95 21.01 9.53
N HIS A 131 -8.30 19.87 9.25
CA HIS A 131 -9.00 18.66 8.81
C HIS A 131 -9.93 18.13 9.90
N ALA A 132 -9.44 17.99 11.13
CA ALA A 132 -10.23 17.49 12.26
C ALA A 132 -11.43 18.39 12.58
N SER A 133 -11.29 19.71 12.44
CA SER A 133 -12.41 20.65 12.56
C SER A 133 -13.46 20.48 11.47
N ARG A 134 -13.03 20.23 10.22
CA ARG A 134 -13.95 20.06 9.07
C ARG A 134 -14.59 18.67 9.02
N PHE A 135 -13.85 17.65 9.46
CA PHE A 135 -14.25 16.23 9.43
C PHE A 135 -13.95 15.57 10.79
N PRO A 136 -14.75 15.86 11.83
CA PRO A 136 -14.54 15.31 13.17
C PRO A 136 -14.59 13.78 13.16
N GLY A 137 -13.62 13.13 13.82
CA GLY A 137 -13.56 11.66 13.90
C GLY A 137 -13.15 10.94 12.62
N LEU A 138 -12.87 11.66 11.53
CA LEU A 138 -12.46 11.07 10.26
C LEU A 138 -10.97 11.23 10.03
N SER A 139 -10.30 10.10 9.78
CA SER A 139 -8.91 10.11 9.32
C SER A 139 -8.88 10.50 7.84
N PRO A 140 -7.87 11.27 7.39
CA PRO A 140 -7.62 11.42 5.96
C PRO A 140 -7.55 10.07 5.26
N ARG A 141 -7.03 9.02 5.91
CA ARG A 141 -6.93 7.70 5.28
C ARG A 141 -8.25 7.01 5.00
N HIS A 142 -9.36 7.41 5.62
CA HIS A 142 -10.67 6.83 5.32
C HIS A 142 -11.04 7.00 3.84
N PHE A 143 -10.53 8.04 3.15
CA PHE A 143 -10.77 8.18 1.70
C PHE A 143 -10.14 7.03 0.89
N LEU A 144 -9.01 6.47 1.34
CA LEU A 144 -8.29 5.41 0.60
C LEU A 144 -9.05 4.09 0.58
N ALA A 145 -9.95 3.88 1.56
CA ALA A 145 -10.79 2.70 1.59
C ALA A 145 -11.77 2.67 0.40
N HIS A 146 -12.20 3.84 -0.06
CA HIS A 146 -13.24 4.00 -1.08
C HIS A 146 -12.70 4.46 -2.43
N SER A 147 -11.42 4.79 -2.52
CA SER A 147 -10.78 5.21 -3.78
C SER A 147 -10.42 4.05 -4.72
N ARG A 148 -10.59 2.79 -4.30
CA ARG A 148 -10.26 1.62 -5.13
C ARG A 148 -11.19 1.44 -6.33
N GLU A 149 -12.45 1.83 -6.16
CA GLU A 149 -13.48 1.73 -7.20
C GLU A 149 -13.57 3.01 -8.05
N LEU A 150 -12.83 4.05 -7.67
CA LEU A 150 -12.79 5.31 -8.41
C LEU A 150 -11.76 5.25 -9.52
N THR A 151 -12.10 5.87 -10.65
CA THR A 151 -11.10 6.19 -11.67
C THR A 151 -10.08 7.19 -11.11
N ARG A 152 -8.90 7.27 -11.73
CA ARG A 152 -7.86 8.24 -11.34
C ARG A 152 -8.38 9.69 -11.37
N SER A 153 -9.23 10.03 -12.33
CA SER A 153 -9.85 11.35 -12.47
C SER A 153 -10.80 11.63 -11.30
N GLN A 154 -11.70 10.70 -10.98
CA GLN A 154 -12.64 10.80 -9.86
C GLN A 154 -11.91 10.91 -8.52
N ALA A 155 -10.90 10.07 -8.28
CA ALA A 155 -10.09 10.14 -7.06
C ALA A 155 -9.38 11.50 -6.92
N THR A 156 -8.87 12.04 -8.03
CA THR A 156 -8.25 13.37 -8.06
C THR A 156 -9.26 14.47 -7.72
N LEU A 157 -10.46 14.41 -8.31
CA LEU A 157 -11.52 15.39 -8.05
C LEU A 157 -11.95 15.37 -6.58
N LEU A 158 -12.22 14.17 -6.05
CA LEU A 158 -12.62 14.00 -4.65
C LEU A 158 -11.56 14.58 -3.70
N TYR A 159 -10.28 14.28 -3.94
CA TYR A 159 -9.17 14.83 -3.15
C TYR A 159 -9.11 16.37 -3.22
N ARG A 160 -9.29 16.95 -4.41
CA ARG A 160 -9.33 18.41 -4.61
C ARG A 160 -10.50 19.06 -3.87
N LEU A 161 -11.69 18.45 -3.89
CA LEU A 161 -12.87 18.92 -3.14
C LEU A 161 -12.64 18.85 -1.61
N MET A 162 -12.08 17.76 -1.12
CA MET A 162 -11.79 17.58 0.31
C MET A 162 -10.78 18.61 0.81
N THR A 163 -9.68 18.79 0.09
CA THR A 163 -8.62 19.72 0.48
C THR A 163 -8.95 21.19 0.16
N GLY A 164 -9.95 21.43 -0.69
CA GLY A 164 -10.31 22.76 -1.18
C GLY A 164 -9.36 23.29 -2.27
N HIS A 165 -8.42 22.48 -2.76
CA HIS A 165 -7.54 22.81 -3.89
C HIS A 165 -8.22 22.44 -5.21
N VAL A 166 -9.39 23.03 -5.44
CA VAL A 166 -10.22 22.83 -6.63
C VAL A 166 -10.44 24.17 -7.31
N GLN A 167 -10.71 24.19 -8.62
CA GLN A 167 -10.86 25.41 -9.42
C GLN A 167 -12.17 26.19 -9.13
N LEU A 168 -12.44 26.46 -7.85
CA LEU A 168 -13.46 27.39 -7.38
C LEU A 168 -12.78 28.72 -7.03
N ARG A 169 -13.51 29.82 -7.11
CA ARG A 169 -12.95 31.18 -7.01
C ARG A 169 -12.23 31.45 -5.69
N GLN A 170 -12.64 30.85 -4.57
CA GLN A 170 -11.89 31.00 -3.31
C GLN A 170 -10.44 30.48 -3.44
N HIS A 171 -10.24 29.35 -4.11
CA HIS A 171 -8.91 28.79 -4.30
C HIS A 171 -8.14 29.56 -5.37
N LEU A 172 -8.78 29.90 -6.48
CA LEU A 172 -8.17 30.67 -7.56
C LEU A 172 -7.71 32.07 -7.09
N HIS A 173 -8.50 32.74 -6.26
CA HIS A 173 -8.14 34.03 -5.66
C HIS A 173 -6.92 33.89 -4.73
N ARG A 174 -6.84 32.80 -3.95
CA ARG A 174 -5.65 32.52 -3.12
C ARG A 174 -4.38 32.36 -3.96
N LEU A 175 -4.52 31.81 -5.17
CA LEU A 175 -3.44 31.68 -6.14
C LEU A 175 -3.23 32.97 -6.97
N GLN A 176 -3.96 34.05 -6.69
CA GLN A 176 -3.91 35.31 -7.42
C GLN A 176 -4.25 35.17 -8.92
N LEU A 177 -5.11 34.21 -9.26
CA LEU A 177 -5.57 33.96 -10.64
C LEU A 177 -6.90 34.66 -10.97
N VAL A 178 -7.59 35.18 -9.97
CA VAL A 178 -8.83 35.97 -10.12
C VAL A 178 -8.87 37.07 -9.06
N ASP A 179 -9.53 38.20 -9.36
CA ASP A 179 -9.53 39.39 -8.50
C ASP A 179 -10.44 39.28 -7.27
N SER A 180 -11.35 38.29 -7.23
CA SER A 180 -12.31 38.14 -6.14
C SER A 180 -12.67 36.69 -5.85
N PRO A 181 -12.74 36.28 -4.57
CA PRO A 181 -13.14 34.93 -4.17
C PRO A 181 -14.65 34.70 -4.20
N ARG A 182 -15.46 35.75 -4.48
CA ARG A 182 -16.93 35.66 -4.52
C ARG A 182 -17.39 34.78 -5.67
N CYS A 183 -18.47 34.02 -5.46
CA CYS A 183 -19.12 33.24 -6.52
C CYS A 183 -19.68 34.16 -7.60
N GLU A 184 -19.36 33.91 -8.87
CA GLU A 184 -19.87 34.71 -10.01
C GLU A 184 -21.35 34.52 -10.25
N HIS A 185 -21.90 33.36 -9.85
CA HIS A 185 -23.30 33.04 -10.14
C HIS A 185 -24.28 33.66 -9.14
N CYS A 186 -23.89 33.77 -7.86
CA CYS A 186 -24.77 34.30 -6.84
C CYS A 186 -24.28 35.59 -6.19
N SER A 187 -22.98 35.91 -6.28
CA SER A 187 -22.31 37.09 -5.71
C SER A 187 -22.43 37.29 -4.19
N ARG A 188 -23.15 36.41 -3.48
CA ARG A 188 -23.45 36.52 -2.04
C ARG A 188 -22.31 36.06 -1.15
N GLU A 189 -21.75 34.89 -1.45
CA GLU A 189 -20.72 34.22 -0.64
C GLU A 189 -19.42 34.01 -1.43
N TYR A 190 -18.35 33.66 -0.70
CA TYR A 190 -17.15 33.11 -1.31
C TYR A 190 -17.44 31.75 -1.93
N GLU A 191 -16.90 31.50 -3.11
CA GLU A 191 -17.08 30.23 -3.81
C GLU A 191 -16.18 29.15 -3.19
N THR A 192 -16.63 28.62 -2.07
CA THR A 192 -16.01 27.51 -1.35
C THR A 192 -16.61 26.18 -1.81
N VAL A 193 -15.96 25.06 -1.50
CA VAL A 193 -16.54 23.72 -1.76
C VAL A 193 -17.89 23.53 -1.06
N SER A 194 -18.01 24.03 0.18
CA SER A 194 -19.27 23.98 0.93
C SER A 194 -20.37 24.82 0.25
N HIS A 195 -20.01 25.99 -0.26
CA HIS A 195 -20.94 26.83 -1.01
C HIS A 195 -21.39 26.15 -2.30
N PHE A 196 -20.44 25.68 -3.12
CA PHE A 196 -20.71 25.00 -4.38
C PHE A 196 -21.63 23.79 -4.20
N LEU A 197 -21.27 22.88 -3.29
CA LEU A 197 -22.01 21.63 -3.09
C LEU A 197 -23.34 21.83 -2.39
N LEU A 198 -23.45 22.73 -1.41
CA LEU A 198 -24.59 22.74 -0.48
C LEU A 198 -25.47 23.98 -0.53
N ARG A 199 -25.00 25.13 -1.04
CA ARG A 199 -25.71 26.42 -0.85
C ARG A 199 -25.93 27.23 -2.12
N CYS A 200 -25.09 27.10 -3.14
CA CYS A 200 -25.12 27.98 -4.30
C CYS A 200 -26.47 27.87 -5.05
N PRO A 201 -27.29 28.94 -5.12
CA PRO A 201 -28.62 28.88 -5.73
C PRO A 201 -28.61 28.46 -7.20
N ARG A 202 -27.51 28.73 -7.90
CA ARG A 202 -27.32 28.32 -9.30
C ARG A 202 -27.43 26.81 -9.50
N TYR A 203 -26.97 26.03 -8.54
CA TYR A 203 -26.93 24.57 -8.61
C TYR A 203 -28.05 23.92 -7.78
N ALA A 204 -29.14 24.65 -7.50
CA ALA A 204 -30.20 24.17 -6.63
C ALA A 204 -30.97 23.00 -7.24
N THR A 205 -31.23 23.03 -8.56
CA THR A 205 -31.95 21.98 -9.27
C THR A 205 -31.15 20.68 -9.30
N GLU A 206 -29.89 20.73 -9.73
CA GLU A 206 -29.00 19.57 -9.82
C GLU A 206 -28.75 18.99 -8.42
N ARG A 207 -28.58 19.84 -7.40
CA ARG A 207 -28.44 19.38 -6.01
C ARG A 207 -29.71 18.71 -5.53
N HIS A 208 -30.88 19.24 -5.88
CA HIS A 208 -32.13 18.64 -5.50
C HIS A 208 -32.26 17.23 -6.11
N GLU A 209 -32.05 17.13 -7.42
CA GLU A 209 -32.15 15.89 -8.19
C GLU A 209 -31.18 14.80 -7.69
N HIS A 210 -29.90 15.15 -7.52
CA HIS A 210 -28.86 14.15 -7.24
C HIS A 210 -28.58 13.92 -5.76
N LEU A 211 -28.78 14.92 -4.89
CA LEU A 211 -28.39 14.86 -3.48
C LEU A 211 -29.58 14.95 -2.53
N THR A 212 -30.38 16.02 -2.59
CA THR A 212 -31.43 16.30 -1.59
C THR A 212 -32.50 15.21 -1.52
N THR A 213 -32.92 14.66 -2.67
CA THR A 213 -33.94 13.59 -2.75
C THR A 213 -33.52 12.30 -2.06
N ARG A 214 -32.21 12.09 -1.83
CA ARG A 214 -31.65 10.89 -1.22
C ARG A 214 -31.57 10.95 0.32
N GLY A 215 -31.94 12.10 0.90
CA GLY A 215 -32.02 12.29 2.34
C GLY A 215 -31.02 13.31 2.91
N PRO A 216 -31.16 13.65 4.20
CA PRO A 216 -30.43 14.75 4.82
C PRO A 216 -28.92 14.53 4.92
N ASP A 217 -28.45 13.28 4.95
CA ASP A 217 -27.01 12.98 5.02
C ASP A 217 -26.28 13.40 3.74
N PHE A 218 -26.94 13.38 2.57
CA PHE A 218 -26.38 13.90 1.32
C PHE A 218 -26.16 15.42 1.31
N LEU A 219 -26.61 16.14 2.36
CA LEU A 219 -26.33 17.56 2.57
C LEU A 219 -25.19 17.79 3.59
N ARG A 220 -24.44 16.75 3.94
CA ARG A 220 -23.28 16.82 4.83
C ARG A 220 -21.99 16.50 4.08
N LEU A 221 -21.01 17.40 4.14
CA LEU A 221 -19.71 17.19 3.48
C LEU A 221 -18.98 15.93 3.97
N SER A 222 -19.10 15.60 5.26
CA SER A 222 -18.52 14.39 5.82
C SER A 222 -19.09 13.13 5.16
N PHE A 223 -20.39 13.09 4.90
CA PHE A 223 -21.03 11.96 4.24
C PHE A 223 -20.68 11.93 2.74
N LEU A 224 -20.83 13.06 2.04
CA LEU A 224 -20.54 13.17 0.60
C LEU A 224 -19.12 12.72 0.22
N PHE A 225 -18.13 12.92 1.10
CA PHE A 225 -16.74 12.58 0.80
C PHE A 225 -16.26 11.25 1.36
N HIS A 226 -17.00 10.62 2.28
CA HIS A 226 -16.52 9.44 3.01
C HIS A 226 -17.50 8.25 2.98
N ALA A 227 -18.73 8.40 2.52
CA ALA A 227 -19.65 7.28 2.33
C ALA A 227 -19.58 6.78 0.87
N PRO A 228 -19.31 5.48 0.63
CA PRO A 228 -19.29 4.89 -0.71
C PRO A 228 -20.56 5.22 -1.52
N ASP A 229 -21.72 5.05 -0.89
CA ASP A 229 -23.03 5.26 -1.50
C ASP A 229 -23.27 6.72 -1.93
N ALA A 230 -22.50 7.66 -1.36
CA ALA A 230 -22.60 9.07 -1.69
C ALA A 230 -21.74 9.48 -2.89
N LEU A 231 -20.71 8.71 -3.24
CA LEU A 231 -19.72 9.11 -4.24
C LEU A 231 -20.32 9.20 -5.64
N ARG A 232 -21.09 8.19 -6.06
CA ARG A 232 -21.75 8.21 -7.37
C ARG A 232 -22.73 9.38 -7.51
N PRO A 233 -23.69 9.60 -6.58
CA PRO A 233 -24.56 10.78 -6.60
C PRO A 233 -23.80 12.11 -6.57
N LEU A 234 -22.68 12.20 -5.84
CA LEU A 234 -21.82 13.38 -5.84
C LEU A 234 -21.22 13.64 -7.24
N PHE A 235 -20.69 12.61 -7.91
CA PHE A 235 -20.13 12.77 -9.25
C PHE A 235 -21.22 13.11 -10.28
N ASP A 236 -22.40 12.49 -10.19
CA ASP A 236 -23.55 12.80 -11.04
C ASP A 236 -23.99 14.26 -10.88
N PHE A 237 -24.07 14.76 -9.63
CA PHE A 237 -24.30 16.18 -9.33
C PHE A 237 -23.27 17.07 -10.03
N ILE A 238 -21.97 16.80 -9.83
CA ILE A 238 -20.91 17.64 -10.40
C ILE A 238 -20.97 17.62 -11.93
N LYS A 239 -21.25 16.46 -12.54
CA LYS A 239 -21.42 16.30 -13.98
C LYS A 239 -22.56 17.17 -14.50
N ALA A 240 -23.72 17.14 -13.83
CA ALA A 240 -24.89 17.92 -14.19
C ALA A 240 -24.62 19.45 -14.10
N THR A 241 -23.80 19.89 -13.15
CA THR A 241 -23.42 21.32 -13.05
C THR A 241 -22.51 21.80 -14.19
N GLY A 242 -21.94 20.89 -14.99
CA GLY A 242 -20.95 21.20 -16.02
C GLY A 242 -19.58 21.64 -15.46
N ARG A 243 -19.36 21.52 -14.15
CA ARG A 243 -18.09 21.91 -13.50
C ARG A 243 -17.08 20.76 -13.57
N PHE A 244 -15.81 21.12 -13.73
CA PHE A 244 -14.67 20.19 -13.75
C PHE A 244 -14.78 19.07 -14.82
N PRO A 245 -15.14 19.38 -16.07
CA PRO A 245 -15.48 18.37 -17.09
C PRO A 245 -14.36 17.35 -17.34
N ASP A 246 -13.10 17.74 -17.20
CA ASP A 246 -11.95 16.84 -17.38
C ASP A 246 -11.75 15.83 -16.25
N LEU A 247 -12.39 16.04 -15.10
CA LEU A 247 -12.23 15.21 -13.91
C LEU A 247 -13.46 14.36 -13.57
N VAL A 248 -14.58 14.57 -14.27
CA VAL A 248 -15.87 13.87 -14.06
C VAL A 248 -16.17 12.89 -15.21
N ARG A 249 -15.16 12.54 -16.02
CA ARG A 249 -15.27 11.53 -17.07
C ARG A 249 -15.44 10.12 -16.49
#